data_AF-A0A7C2LXS2-F1
#
_entry.id   AF-A0A7C2LXS2-F1
#
_cell.length_a   1.000
_cell.length_b   1.000
_cell.length_c   1.000
_cell.angle_alpha   90.00
_cell.angle_beta   90.00
_cell.angle_gamma   90.00
#
_symmetry.space_group_name_H-M   'P 1'
#
loop_
_entity.id
_entity.type
_entity.pdbx_description
1 polymer ?
#
loop_
_entity_poly.entity_id
_entity_poly.type
_entity_poly.pdbx_seq_one_letter_code
_entity_poly.pdbx_strand_id
1 'polypeptide(L)'
;MRRMGWWGLAALALAGCGDQGGSGRLLVQLHDAPGDVRAAVVTISRVYLAGEAADSTQARVVLRDTPFTTDLTKLRNVADTLLQAQVPAGTYGQLRFVITGGYLEVEGANGTSQIYATPGYSLSAGKTASGSLHCPSCGQSGLKVVLTGALKVEEGKTTVVDVDFDVSDSFGQAAGASGQWVMRPTLKGTVTVK
;
A
#
# COMPACT_ATOMS: atom_id res chain seq x y z
N MET A 1 -30.28 -28.23 -68.95
CA MET A 1 -28.95 -27.69 -68.60
C MET A 1 -29.12 -26.54 -67.61
N ARG A 2 -28.77 -26.73 -66.34
CA ARG A 2 -28.25 -25.68 -65.45
C ARG A 2 -27.75 -26.34 -64.16
N ARG A 3 -26.46 -26.18 -63.93
CA ARG A 3 -25.64 -26.77 -62.88
C ARG A 3 -25.70 -25.91 -61.60
N MET A 4 -25.54 -26.60 -60.48
CA MET A 4 -24.78 -26.23 -59.27
C MET A 4 -25.06 -24.89 -58.58
N GLY A 5 -25.41 -24.98 -57.30
CA GLY A 5 -25.36 -23.88 -56.34
C GLY A 5 -25.25 -24.41 -54.92
N TRP A 6 -24.18 -25.15 -54.62
CA TRP A 6 -23.82 -25.58 -53.27
C TRP A 6 -23.32 -24.35 -52.51
N TRP A 7 -24.17 -23.80 -51.64
CA TRP A 7 -23.77 -22.77 -50.68
C TRP A 7 -23.55 -23.44 -49.33
N GLY A 8 -22.34 -23.92 -49.11
CA GLY A 8 -21.80 -24.06 -47.77
C GLY A 8 -21.17 -22.73 -47.38
N LEU A 9 -21.62 -22.11 -46.29
CA LEU A 9 -20.79 -21.14 -45.57
C LEU A 9 -20.79 -21.49 -44.08
N ALA A 10 -19.58 -21.57 -43.55
CA ALA A 10 -19.20 -22.12 -42.27
C ALA A 10 -19.87 -21.40 -41.08
N ALA A 11 -20.31 -22.19 -40.11
CA ALA A 11 -20.58 -21.72 -38.76
C ALA A 11 -19.24 -21.33 -38.11
N LEU A 12 -19.04 -20.04 -37.89
CA LEU A 12 -17.92 -19.49 -37.15
C LEU A 12 -18.18 -19.73 -35.65
N ALA A 13 -17.63 -20.83 -35.11
CA ALA A 13 -17.58 -21.06 -33.67
C ALA A 13 -16.51 -20.14 -33.06
N LEU A 14 -16.91 -18.95 -32.59
CA LEU A 14 -16.08 -18.11 -31.73
C LEU A 14 -16.10 -18.68 -30.31
N ALA A 15 -15.34 -19.75 -30.09
CA ALA A 15 -14.90 -20.16 -28.76
C ALA A 15 -13.75 -19.24 -28.31
N GLY A 16 -14.08 -18.00 -27.92
CA GLY A 16 -13.17 -17.09 -27.26
C GLY A 16 -13.19 -17.33 -25.75
N CYS A 17 -12.58 -18.42 -25.28
CA CYS A 17 -12.31 -18.62 -23.85
C CYS A 17 -11.07 -17.78 -23.51
N GLY A 18 -11.28 -16.55 -23.03
CA GLY A 18 -10.20 -15.71 -22.51
C GLY A 18 -9.91 -16.08 -21.07
N ASP A 19 -8.76 -16.72 -20.85
CA ASP A 19 -8.04 -16.94 -19.58
C ASP A 19 -8.91 -16.86 -18.31
N GLN A 20 -9.47 -18.00 -17.91
CA GLN A 20 -9.91 -18.22 -16.53
C GLN A 20 -8.66 -18.43 -15.67
N GLY A 21 -7.82 -17.39 -15.55
CA GLY A 21 -6.78 -17.35 -14.54
C GLY A 21 -7.45 -17.39 -13.18
N GLY A 22 -7.15 -18.43 -12.40
CA GLY A 22 -7.67 -18.57 -11.05
C GLY A 22 -7.42 -17.35 -10.17
N SER A 23 -8.22 -17.18 -9.11
CA SER A 23 -8.00 -16.12 -8.13
C SER A 23 -7.67 -16.71 -6.76
N GLY A 24 -6.78 -16.03 -6.05
CA GLY A 24 -6.41 -16.33 -4.67
C GLY A 24 -6.88 -15.23 -3.73
N ARG A 25 -6.83 -15.52 -2.42
CA ARG A 25 -7.18 -14.56 -1.38
C ARG A 25 -5.91 -13.93 -0.83
N LEU A 26 -5.82 -12.60 -0.84
CA LEU A 26 -4.73 -11.87 -0.20
C LEU A 26 -5.19 -11.27 1.13
N LEU A 27 -4.43 -11.54 2.18
CA LEU A 27 -4.55 -10.91 3.48
C LEU A 27 -3.31 -10.04 3.72
N VAL A 28 -3.49 -8.75 3.99
CA VAL A 28 -2.37 -7.87 4.37
C VAL A 28 -2.52 -7.47 5.83
N GLN A 29 -1.47 -7.73 6.61
CA GLN A 29 -1.37 -7.41 8.03
C GLN A 29 -0.23 -6.39 8.19
N LEU A 30 -0.40 -5.42 9.09
CA LEU A 30 0.63 -4.42 9.41
C LEU A 30 1.09 -4.61 10.85
N HIS A 31 2.40 -4.49 11.06
CA HIS A 31 3.08 -4.51 12.35
C HIS A 31 3.99 -3.27 12.43
N ASP A 32 4.31 -2.80 13.64
CA ASP A 32 5.20 -1.64 13.85
C ASP A 32 6.33 -1.93 14.85
N ALA A 33 7.54 -1.46 14.54
CA ALA A 33 8.74 -1.57 15.36
C ALA A 33 8.78 -0.50 16.47
N PRO A 34 9.40 -0.78 17.64
CA PRO A 34 9.42 0.17 18.76
C PRO A 34 10.16 1.49 18.44
N GLY A 35 9.65 2.61 18.96
CA GLY A 35 10.23 3.95 18.75
C GLY A 35 9.73 5.03 19.71
N ASP A 36 10.45 6.16 19.77
CA ASP A 36 10.18 7.32 20.63
C ASP A 36 9.11 8.29 20.05
N VAL A 37 8.28 7.79 19.13
CA VAL A 37 7.20 8.56 18.49
C VAL A 37 5.88 8.31 19.24
N ARG A 38 5.17 9.37 19.62
CA ARG A 38 3.90 9.27 20.34
C ARG A 38 2.75 8.86 19.42
N ALA A 39 2.70 9.38 18.21
CA ALA A 39 1.74 8.98 17.17
C ALA A 39 2.29 9.25 15.77
N ALA A 40 1.92 8.41 14.81
CA ALA A 40 2.27 8.56 13.41
C ALA A 40 1.02 8.31 12.57
N VAL A 41 0.26 9.37 12.31
CA VAL A 41 -1.05 9.26 11.64
C VAL A 41 -0.92 9.59 10.18
N VAL A 42 -1.41 8.69 9.32
CA VAL A 42 -1.36 8.85 7.86
C VAL A 42 -2.72 8.61 7.24
N THR A 43 -3.01 9.35 6.17
CA THR A 43 -4.16 9.13 5.30
C THR A 43 -3.70 8.41 4.05
N ILE A 44 -4.22 7.21 3.86
CA ILE A 44 -3.95 6.34 2.72
C ILE A 44 -5.14 6.44 1.76
N SER A 45 -4.91 6.87 0.53
CA SER A 45 -5.95 7.02 -0.49
C SER A 45 -6.12 5.79 -1.36
N ARG A 46 -5.06 4.98 -1.53
CA ARG A 46 -5.09 3.79 -2.39
C ARG A 46 -4.09 2.75 -1.95
N VAL A 47 -4.45 1.48 -2.06
CA VAL A 47 -3.56 0.34 -1.87
C VAL A 47 -3.61 -0.53 -3.13
N TYR A 48 -2.46 -0.91 -3.67
CA TYR A 48 -2.39 -1.76 -4.86
C TYR A 48 -1.15 -2.66 -4.87
N LEU A 49 -1.26 -3.81 -5.53
CA LEU A 49 -0.13 -4.64 -5.92
C LEU A 49 0.41 -4.19 -7.27
N ALA A 50 1.72 -4.28 -7.46
CA ALA A 50 2.38 -4.14 -8.75
C ALA A 50 3.31 -5.34 -9.01
N GLY A 51 3.43 -5.69 -10.30
CA GLY A 51 4.38 -6.69 -10.76
C GLY A 51 5.85 -6.29 -10.55
N GLU A 52 6.76 -7.20 -10.91
CA GLU A 52 8.21 -7.01 -10.82
C GLU A 52 8.72 -5.80 -11.64
N ALA A 53 8.10 -5.52 -12.78
CA ALA A 53 8.38 -4.34 -13.60
C ALA A 53 7.63 -3.10 -13.05
N ALA A 54 8.34 -2.25 -12.30
CA ALA A 54 7.77 -1.11 -11.57
C ALA A 54 7.04 -0.06 -12.45
N ASP A 55 7.32 -0.03 -13.76
CA ASP A 55 6.89 1.02 -14.70
C ASP A 55 5.97 0.55 -15.84
N SER A 56 5.57 -0.73 -15.88
CA SER A 56 4.62 -1.17 -16.91
C SER A 56 3.18 -0.84 -16.50
N THR A 57 2.35 -0.45 -17.46
CA THR A 57 0.88 -0.34 -17.33
C THR A 57 0.20 -1.71 -17.20
N GLN A 58 0.96 -2.80 -17.17
CA GLN A 58 0.47 -4.16 -16.98
C GLN A 58 0.47 -4.54 -15.49
N ALA A 59 -0.66 -5.10 -15.04
CA ALA A 59 -0.90 -5.77 -13.77
C ALA A 59 -0.75 -4.94 -12.47
N ARG A 60 -1.31 -3.73 -12.42
CA ARG A 60 -1.68 -3.13 -11.11
C ARG A 60 -2.99 -3.76 -10.64
N VAL A 61 -2.99 -4.37 -9.45
CA VAL A 61 -4.22 -4.87 -8.83
C VAL A 61 -4.58 -3.95 -7.68
N VAL A 62 -5.64 -3.17 -7.84
CA VAL A 62 -6.14 -2.28 -6.79
C VAL A 62 -6.79 -3.14 -5.71
N LEU A 63 -6.25 -3.05 -4.51
CA LEU A 63 -6.77 -3.73 -3.32
C LEU A 63 -7.78 -2.86 -2.58
N ARG A 64 -7.59 -1.54 -2.64
CA ARG A 64 -8.47 -0.53 -2.05
C ARG A 64 -8.26 0.83 -2.71
N ASP A 65 -9.33 1.57 -2.94
CA ASP A 65 -9.33 2.93 -3.50
C ASP A 65 -10.13 3.94 -2.66
N THR A 66 -10.73 3.50 -1.56
CA THR A 66 -11.44 4.36 -0.61
C THR A 66 -10.46 4.88 0.45
N PRO A 67 -10.28 6.21 0.58
CA PRO A 67 -9.37 6.79 1.56
C PRO A 67 -9.70 6.38 2.99
N PHE A 68 -8.67 6.16 3.79
CA PHE A 68 -8.79 5.92 5.22
C PHE A 68 -7.60 6.52 5.96
N THR A 69 -7.81 6.89 7.22
CA THR A 69 -6.78 7.42 8.11
C THR A 69 -6.50 6.40 9.20
N THR A 70 -5.23 6.13 9.47
CA THR A 70 -4.81 5.21 10.53
C THR A 70 -3.60 5.75 11.27
N ASP A 71 -3.47 5.36 12.53
CA ASP A 71 -2.30 5.65 13.37
C ASP A 71 -1.38 4.43 13.35
N LEU A 72 -0.20 4.58 12.74
CA LEU A 72 0.74 3.50 12.50
C LEU A 72 1.28 2.92 13.81
N THR A 73 1.40 3.73 14.87
CA THR A 73 1.88 3.28 16.18
C THR A 73 0.88 2.39 16.91
N LYS A 74 -0.40 2.40 16.50
CA LYS A 74 -1.45 1.55 17.07
C LYS A 74 -1.54 0.18 16.40
N LEU A 75 -0.87 -0.01 15.27
CA LEU A 75 -0.83 -1.27 14.53
C LEU A 75 0.10 -2.32 15.19
N ARG A 76 0.76 -1.96 16.30
CA ARG A 76 1.71 -2.79 17.04
C ARG A 76 1.12 -4.06 17.67
N ASN A 77 -0.17 -4.06 17.99
CA ASN A 77 -0.76 -5.07 18.89
C ASN A 77 -2.00 -5.77 18.33
N VAL A 78 -2.38 -5.48 17.10
CA VAL A 78 -3.53 -6.11 16.47
C VAL A 78 -3.06 -6.61 15.12
N ALA A 79 -3.16 -7.91 14.90
CA ALA A 79 -3.10 -8.49 13.56
C ALA A 79 -4.38 -8.08 12.80
N ASP A 80 -4.63 -6.78 12.72
CA ASP A 80 -5.80 -6.24 12.06
C ASP A 80 -5.61 -6.47 10.58
N THR A 81 -6.63 -7.13 10.02
CA THR A 81 -6.72 -7.30 8.58
C THR A 81 -6.93 -5.91 7.99
N LEU A 82 -5.84 -5.28 7.53
CA LEU A 82 -5.91 -3.97 6.92
C LEU A 82 -6.77 -4.02 5.65
N LEU A 83 -6.62 -5.12 4.92
CA LEU A 83 -7.44 -5.44 3.77
C LEU A 83 -7.49 -6.95 3.56
N GLN A 84 -8.60 -7.38 2.99
CA GLN A 84 -8.77 -8.68 2.38
C GLN A 84 -9.28 -8.45 0.96
N ALA A 85 -8.61 -9.03 -0.03
CA ALA A 85 -8.97 -8.87 -1.42
C ALA A 85 -8.85 -10.19 -2.19
N GLN A 86 -9.71 -10.35 -3.19
CA GLN A 86 -9.57 -11.37 -4.21
C GLN A 86 -8.57 -10.85 -5.26
N VAL A 87 -7.48 -11.57 -5.48
CA VAL A 87 -6.38 -11.16 -6.35
C VAL A 87 -6.17 -12.23 -7.42
N PRO A 88 -5.99 -11.86 -8.70
CA PRO A 88 -5.61 -12.83 -9.73
C PRO A 88 -4.38 -13.63 -9.33
N ALA A 89 -4.37 -14.93 -9.65
CA ALA A 89 -3.18 -15.73 -9.47
C ALA A 89 -2.03 -15.14 -10.30
N GLY A 90 -0.85 -15.05 -9.71
CA GLY A 90 0.24 -14.32 -10.32
C GLY A 90 1.39 -14.03 -9.37
N THR A 91 2.41 -13.39 -9.91
CA THR A 91 3.59 -12.97 -9.16
C THR A 91 3.64 -11.45 -9.05
N TYR A 92 3.83 -10.95 -7.84
CA TYR A 92 3.90 -9.54 -7.51
C TYR A 92 5.19 -9.23 -6.76
N GLY A 93 5.86 -8.14 -7.12
CA GLY A 93 7.11 -7.72 -6.48
C GLY A 93 6.91 -6.60 -5.45
N GLN A 94 5.75 -5.93 -5.49
CA GLN A 94 5.54 -4.70 -4.73
C GLN A 94 4.11 -4.59 -4.20
N LEU A 95 3.99 -4.12 -2.96
CA LEU A 95 2.75 -3.62 -2.38
C LEU A 95 2.90 -2.12 -2.15
N ARG A 96 1.93 -1.33 -2.60
CA ARG A 96 2.01 0.14 -2.67
C ARG A 96 0.88 0.78 -1.89
N PHE A 97 1.23 1.70 -0.98
CA PHE A 97 0.29 2.52 -0.20
C PHE A 97 0.40 3.98 -0.62
N VAL A 98 -0.59 4.53 -1.31
CA VAL A 98 -0.59 5.95 -1.69
C VAL A 98 -1.01 6.79 -0.48
N ILE A 99 -0.10 7.61 0.03
CA ILE A 99 -0.32 8.47 1.19
C ILE A 99 -0.55 9.90 0.70
N THR A 100 -1.66 10.52 1.08
CA THR A 100 -1.98 11.90 0.68
C THR A 100 -1.58 12.94 1.72
N GLY A 101 -1.33 12.52 2.95
CA GLY A 101 -0.87 13.38 4.02
C GLY A 101 -0.91 12.68 5.38
N GLY A 102 -0.45 13.38 6.41
CA GLY A 102 -0.42 12.86 7.76
C GLY A 102 0.20 13.84 8.75
N TYR A 103 0.31 13.40 10.00
CA TYR A 103 1.06 14.08 11.03
C TYR A 103 1.85 13.12 11.90
N LEU A 104 2.95 13.64 12.44
CA LEU A 104 3.80 13.00 13.42
C LEU A 104 3.64 13.75 14.75
N GLU A 105 3.45 13.02 15.84
CA GLU A 105 3.48 13.55 17.20
C GLU A 105 4.69 12.98 17.93
N VAL A 106 5.57 13.87 18.41
CA VAL A 106 6.78 13.50 19.14
C VAL A 106 6.80 14.17 20.51
N GLU A 107 7.57 13.60 21.42
CA GLU A 107 7.85 14.23 22.69
C GLU A 107 8.80 15.41 22.51
N GLY A 108 8.36 16.59 22.95
CA GLY A 108 9.12 17.82 23.01
C GLY A 108 9.74 18.04 24.39
N ALA A 109 10.42 19.18 24.53
CA ALA A 109 11.03 19.56 25.81
C ALA A 109 9.99 19.64 26.93
N ASN A 110 10.40 19.23 28.14
CA ASN A 110 9.58 19.26 29.36
C ASN A 110 8.27 18.45 29.28
N GLY A 111 8.23 17.38 28.47
CA GLY A 111 7.09 16.47 28.34
C GLY A 111 5.93 17.02 27.49
N THR A 112 6.12 18.13 26.78
CA THR A 112 5.12 18.70 25.86
C THR A 112 5.04 17.90 24.57
N SER A 113 3.86 17.81 23.93
CA SER A 113 3.73 17.18 22.61
C SER A 113 4.02 18.20 21.50
N GLN A 114 4.83 17.82 20.50
CA GLN A 114 5.07 18.61 19.30
C GLN A 114 4.50 17.87 18.09
N ILE A 115 3.73 18.58 17.25
CA ILE A 115 3.04 17.99 16.10
C ILE A 115 3.63 18.54 14.82
N TYR A 116 4.01 17.65 13.89
CA TYR A 116 4.50 18.01 12.57
C TYR A 116 3.55 17.45 11.52
N ALA A 117 2.99 18.31 10.67
CA ALA A 117 1.95 17.90 9.72
C ALA A 117 2.35 18.20 8.27
N THR A 118 1.92 17.35 7.33
CA THR A 118 2.10 17.64 5.91
C THR A 118 1.33 18.90 5.52
N PRO A 119 1.81 19.74 4.58
CA PRO A 119 1.13 20.96 4.19
C PRO A 119 -0.35 20.72 3.82
N GLY A 120 -1.26 21.50 4.40
CA GLY A 120 -2.69 21.40 4.15
C GLY A 120 -3.41 20.24 4.84
N TYR A 121 -2.74 19.48 5.71
CA TYR A 121 -3.38 18.40 6.46
C TYR A 121 -4.26 18.93 7.60
N SER A 122 -5.50 18.47 7.66
CA SER A 122 -6.44 18.82 8.72
C SER A 122 -6.19 17.97 9.96
N LEU A 123 -5.76 18.61 11.05
CA LEU A 123 -5.64 17.97 12.35
C LEU A 123 -7.01 17.87 13.06
N SER A 124 -7.15 16.88 13.94
CA SER A 124 -8.33 16.76 14.81
C SER A 124 -8.50 17.99 15.71
N ALA A 125 -9.74 18.30 16.09
CA ALA A 125 -10.04 19.45 16.95
C ALA A 125 -9.14 19.50 18.20
N GLY A 126 -8.57 20.67 18.49
CA GLY A 126 -7.66 20.88 19.62
C GLY A 126 -6.19 20.56 19.36
N LYS A 127 -5.82 20.04 18.17
CA LYS A 127 -4.43 19.85 17.76
C LYS A 127 -3.97 20.97 16.82
N THR A 128 -2.76 21.48 17.04
CA THR A 128 -2.10 22.48 16.19
C THR A 128 -0.73 21.98 15.79
N ALA A 129 -0.36 22.16 14.52
CA ALA A 129 0.98 21.80 14.06
C ALA A 129 2.01 22.79 14.61
N SER A 130 3.02 22.26 15.29
CA SER A 130 4.25 22.96 15.69
C SER A 130 5.19 23.20 14.52
N GLY A 131 5.09 22.39 13.45
CA GLY A 131 5.92 22.53 12.27
C GLY A 131 5.45 21.70 11.09
N SER A 132 6.24 21.72 10.02
CA SER A 132 5.96 20.97 8.80
C SER A 132 6.60 19.59 8.82
N LEU A 133 5.82 18.60 8.39
CA LEU A 133 6.28 17.27 8.04
C LEU A 133 6.48 17.20 6.52
N HIS A 134 7.72 17.00 6.10
CA HIS A 134 8.06 16.82 4.70
C HIS A 134 7.91 15.36 4.30
N CYS A 135 7.13 15.09 3.25
CA CYS A 135 7.08 13.77 2.63
C CYS A 135 7.31 13.90 1.12
N PRO A 136 8.56 13.80 0.64
CA PRO A 136 8.89 13.98 -0.76
C PRO A 136 8.12 13.03 -1.71
N SER A 137 7.85 11.81 -1.25
CA SER A 137 7.37 10.70 -2.09
C SER A 137 5.90 10.32 -1.88
N CYS A 138 5.21 10.96 -0.93
CA CYS A 138 3.86 10.57 -0.53
C CYS A 138 2.86 10.63 -1.68
N GLY A 139 2.77 11.78 -2.34
CA GLY A 139 1.75 12.05 -3.36
C GLY A 139 2.02 11.42 -4.73
N GLN A 140 3.26 10.99 -5.03
CA GLN A 140 3.64 10.54 -6.38
C GLN A 140 3.65 9.02 -6.53
N SER A 141 4.33 8.30 -5.65
CA SER A 141 4.51 6.85 -5.78
C SER A 141 3.87 6.05 -4.64
N GLY A 142 3.34 6.76 -3.64
CA GLY A 142 3.05 6.18 -2.35
C GLY A 142 4.29 5.62 -1.65
N LEU A 143 4.05 5.08 -0.47
CA LEU A 143 4.97 4.27 0.29
C LEU A 143 5.05 2.86 -0.32
N LYS A 144 6.27 2.49 -0.73
CA LYS A 144 6.59 1.20 -1.37
C LYS A 144 7.00 0.18 -0.30
N VAL A 145 6.24 -0.89 -0.17
CA VAL A 145 6.70 -2.10 0.51
C VAL A 145 7.47 -2.94 -0.51
N VAL A 146 8.74 -3.16 -0.23
CA VAL A 146 9.49 -4.20 -0.93
C VAL A 146 9.16 -5.52 -0.26
N LEU A 147 8.57 -6.45 -1.02
CA LEU A 147 8.27 -7.78 -0.53
C LEU A 147 9.56 -8.59 -0.58
N THR A 148 9.94 -9.18 0.54
CA THR A 148 11.14 -10.01 0.64
C THR A 148 10.82 -11.36 0.02
N GLY A 149 11.18 -11.51 -1.26
CA GLY A 149 10.73 -12.62 -2.11
C GLY A 149 9.53 -12.24 -2.97
N ALA A 150 9.37 -12.95 -4.09
CA ALA A 150 8.27 -12.75 -5.01
C ALA A 150 6.94 -13.21 -4.36
N LEU A 151 5.95 -12.32 -4.23
CA LEU A 151 4.61 -12.67 -3.74
C LEU A 151 3.89 -13.49 -4.81
N LYS A 152 3.73 -14.80 -4.56
CA LYS A 152 2.96 -15.69 -5.41
C LYS A 152 1.56 -15.85 -4.85
N VAL A 153 0.57 -15.33 -5.58
CA VAL A 153 -0.84 -15.60 -5.32
C VAL A 153 -1.21 -16.83 -6.14
N GLU A 154 -1.67 -17.87 -5.45
CA GLU A 154 -2.13 -19.11 -6.08
C GLU A 154 -3.66 -19.21 -6.06
N GLU A 155 -4.22 -19.84 -7.09
CA GLU A 155 -5.65 -20.08 -7.17
C GLU A 155 -6.17 -20.86 -5.96
N GLY A 156 -7.27 -20.39 -5.36
CA GLY A 156 -7.94 -21.05 -4.25
C GLY A 156 -7.19 -21.03 -2.91
N LYS A 157 -5.96 -20.48 -2.86
CA LYS A 157 -5.17 -20.37 -1.62
C LYS A 157 -5.32 -19.01 -0.95
N THR A 158 -5.05 -18.96 0.35
CA THR A 158 -4.89 -17.70 1.09
C THR A 158 -3.42 -17.38 1.25
N THR A 159 -3.00 -16.25 0.70
CA THR A 159 -1.64 -15.71 0.91
C THR A 159 -1.71 -14.59 1.93
N VAL A 160 -0.85 -14.63 2.94
CA VAL A 160 -0.75 -13.62 3.97
C VAL A 160 0.53 -12.81 3.77
N VAL A 161 0.42 -11.49 3.79
CA VAL A 161 1.55 -10.57 3.71
C VAL A 161 1.62 -9.80 5.02
N ASP A 162 2.68 -10.06 5.77
CA ASP A 162 3.00 -9.36 6.99
C ASP A 162 3.91 -8.18 6.63
N VAL A 163 3.40 -6.96 6.78
CA VAL A 163 4.14 -5.73 6.52
C VAL A 163 4.63 -5.18 7.85
N ASP A 164 5.94 -5.04 7.99
CA ASP A 164 6.59 -4.43 9.13
C ASP A 164 6.93 -2.97 8.80
N PHE A 165 6.35 -2.06 9.58
CA PHE A 165 6.60 -0.62 9.52
C PHE A 165 7.60 -0.27 10.60
N ASP A 166 8.76 0.23 10.24
CA ASP A 166 9.68 0.78 11.24
C ASP A 166 9.41 2.27 11.39
N VAL A 167 8.59 2.68 12.36
CA VAL A 167 8.28 4.10 12.59
C VAL A 167 9.55 4.89 12.91
N SER A 168 10.46 4.33 13.69
CA SER A 168 11.72 5.00 14.07
C SER A 168 12.61 5.29 12.86
N ASP A 169 12.76 4.31 11.96
CA ASP A 169 13.55 4.48 10.72
C ASP A 169 12.80 5.31 9.67
N SER A 170 11.47 5.36 9.75
CA SER A 170 10.62 6.06 8.78
C SER A 170 10.52 7.56 9.01
N PHE A 171 10.80 8.03 10.22
CA PHE A 171 10.65 9.43 10.59
C PHE A 171 11.94 9.96 11.21
N GLY A 172 12.47 11.05 10.65
CA GLY A 172 13.68 11.66 11.16
C GLY A 172 13.69 13.17 10.96
N GLN A 173 14.48 13.88 11.77
CA GLN A 173 14.70 15.29 11.56
C GLN A 173 15.57 15.51 10.31
N ALA A 174 15.21 16.48 9.49
CA ALA A 174 16.04 16.94 8.38
C ALA A 174 17.39 17.40 8.92
N ALA A 175 18.48 17.03 8.26
CA ALA A 175 19.81 17.52 8.61
C ALA A 175 19.88 19.04 8.48
N GLY A 176 20.36 19.74 9.51
CA GLY A 176 20.54 21.19 9.55
C GLY A 176 19.64 21.92 10.56
N ALA A 177 19.68 23.26 10.56
CA ALA A 177 18.99 24.11 11.53
C ALA A 177 17.49 24.34 11.23
N SER A 178 16.90 23.63 10.27
CA SER A 178 15.52 23.89 9.82
C SER A 178 14.45 23.41 10.78
N GLY A 179 14.77 22.51 11.72
CA GLY A 179 13.80 21.90 12.64
C GLY A 179 12.68 21.11 11.95
N GLN A 180 12.85 20.83 10.66
CA GLN A 180 11.86 20.17 9.82
C GLN A 180 11.91 18.66 10.04
N TRP A 181 10.75 18.02 10.16
CA TRP A 181 10.68 16.57 10.18
C TRP A 181 10.48 16.02 8.77
N VAL A 182 11.11 14.91 8.47
CA VAL A 182 11.01 14.21 7.21
C VAL A 182 10.43 12.83 7.47
N MET A 183 9.38 12.51 6.72
CA MET A 183 8.87 11.15 6.59
C MET A 183 9.51 10.49 5.37
N ARG A 184 10.38 9.51 5.62
CA ARG A 184 10.99 8.61 4.64
C ARG A 184 10.53 7.20 4.95
N PRO A 185 9.28 6.86 4.63
CA PRO A 185 8.71 5.65 5.16
C PRO A 185 9.44 4.42 4.63
N THR A 186 10.00 3.64 5.55
CA THR A 186 10.72 2.40 5.30
C THR A 186 9.83 1.25 5.73
N LEU A 187 9.33 0.51 4.75
CA LEU A 187 8.50 -0.67 4.96
C LEU A 187 9.22 -1.92 4.46
N LYS A 188 9.20 -2.97 5.27
CA LYS A 188 9.64 -4.30 4.86
C LYS A 188 8.44 -5.24 4.89
N GLY A 189 8.18 -5.93 3.79
CA GLY A 189 7.14 -6.95 3.74
C GLY A 189 7.76 -8.34 3.82
N THR A 190 7.22 -9.20 4.67
CA THR A 190 7.48 -10.64 4.69
C THR A 190 6.22 -11.36 4.17
N VAL A 191 6.41 -12.32 3.27
CA VAL A 191 5.30 -13.07 2.67
C VAL A 191 5.23 -14.44 3.33
N THR A 192 4.06 -14.80 3.85
CA THR A 192 3.76 -16.10 4.43
C THR A 192 2.56 -16.73 3.73
N VAL A 193 2.72 -17.93 3.16
CA VAL A 193 1.59 -18.67 2.57
C VAL A 193 0.95 -19.53 3.66
N LYS A 194 -0.38 -19.43 3.83
CA LYS A 194 -1.15 -20.22 4.81
C LYS A 194 -2.17 -21.14 4.14
#